data_AF-A0A0D7PDX2-F1
#
_entry.id   AF-A0A0D7PDX2-F1
#
_cell.length_a   1.000
_cell.length_b   1.000
_cell.length_c   1.000
_cell.angle_alpha   90.00
_cell.angle_beta   90.00
_cell.angle_gamma   90.00
#
_symmetry.space_group_name_H-M   'P 1'
#
loop_
_entity.id
_entity.type
_entity.pdbx_description
1 polymer ?
#
loop_
_entity_poly.entity_id
_entity_poly.type
_entity_poly.pdbx_seq_one_letter_code
_entity_poly.pdbx_strand_id
1 'polypeptide(L)'
;MPIRLAIAIAILMGLVVAVPAATTITVIQRGLALNTASVSLTKGDRLSFTNDDDVIHNIHIFGPGTDENMDLGLQKPGKLLSYKFDKAGAYRVRCNIHPSVKMAVTVK
;
A
#
# COMPACT_ATOMS: atom_id res chain seq x y z
N MET A 1 -52.04 -46.06 0.34
CA MET A 1 -52.36 -44.63 0.13
C MET A 1 -51.10 -43.81 0.41
N PRO A 2 -50.84 -42.74 -0.37
CA PRO A 2 -49.49 -42.27 -0.70
C PRO A 2 -48.86 -41.32 0.33
N ILE A 3 -47.53 -41.45 0.43
CA ILE A 3 -46.47 -40.42 0.54
C ILE A 3 -46.95 -39.00 0.84
N ARG A 4 -46.37 -38.35 1.88
CA ARG A 4 -45.88 -36.96 1.79
C ARG A 4 -44.59 -36.76 2.59
N LEU A 5 -43.47 -36.92 1.90
CA LEU A 5 -42.15 -36.44 2.29
C LEU A 5 -42.19 -34.90 2.25
N ALA A 6 -42.04 -34.23 3.40
CA ALA A 6 -41.89 -32.79 3.44
C ALA A 6 -40.40 -32.43 3.31
N ILE A 7 -39.96 -32.08 2.10
CA ILE A 7 -38.64 -31.50 1.86
C ILE A 7 -38.72 -30.02 2.21
N ALA A 8 -38.11 -29.63 3.33
CA ALA A 8 -37.86 -28.24 3.65
C ALA A 8 -36.63 -27.77 2.86
N ILE A 9 -36.85 -27.01 1.78
CA ILE A 9 -35.77 -26.31 1.06
C ILE A 9 -35.53 -25.00 1.81
N ALA A 10 -34.50 -24.97 2.65
CA ALA A 10 -33.99 -23.74 3.23
C ALA A 10 -33.15 -23.02 2.16
N ILE A 11 -33.69 -21.96 1.58
CA ILE A 11 -32.95 -21.07 0.67
C ILE A 11 -32.02 -20.21 1.53
N LEU A 12 -30.76 -20.62 1.63
CA LEU A 12 -29.70 -19.83 2.26
C LEU A 12 -29.26 -18.74 1.26
N MET A 13 -29.90 -17.58 1.32
CA MET A 13 -29.47 -16.40 0.56
C MET A 13 -28.17 -15.87 1.20
N GLY A 14 -27.03 -16.28 0.65
CA GLY A 14 -25.71 -15.83 1.09
C GLY A 14 -25.54 -14.32 0.86
N LEU A 15 -25.27 -13.58 1.93
CA LEU A 15 -24.90 -12.17 1.85
C LEU A 15 -23.47 -12.07 1.28
N VAL A 16 -23.34 -11.68 0.02
CA VAL A 16 -22.03 -11.37 -0.57
C VAL A 16 -21.61 -10.00 -0.07
N VAL A 17 -20.67 -9.97 0.87
CA VAL A 17 -20.02 -8.73 1.30
C VAL A 17 -18.94 -8.39 0.26
N ALA A 18 -19.14 -7.31 -0.49
CA ALA A 18 -18.12 -6.81 -1.41
C ALA A 18 -16.94 -6.23 -0.61
N VAL A 19 -15.78 -6.89 -0.69
CA VAL A 19 -14.53 -6.33 -0.16
C VAL A 19 -13.97 -5.35 -1.19
N PRO A 20 -13.66 -4.09 -0.82
CA PRO A 20 -13.06 -3.16 -1.76
C PRO A 20 -11.71 -3.67 -2.27
N ALA A 21 -11.48 -3.53 -3.57
CA ALA A 21 -10.24 -3.97 -4.20
C ALA A 21 -9.07 -3.05 -3.79
N ALA A 22 -7.92 -3.66 -3.49
CA ALA A 22 -6.69 -2.92 -3.20
C ALA A 22 -6.27 -2.04 -4.38
N THR A 23 -5.99 -0.77 -4.11
CA THR A 23 -5.53 0.20 -5.09
C THR A 23 -4.01 0.30 -5.10
N THR A 24 -3.41 0.60 -6.25
CA THR A 24 -1.99 0.94 -6.36
C THR A 24 -1.84 2.39 -6.81
N ILE A 25 -1.12 3.20 -6.05
CA ILE A 25 -0.81 4.60 -6.38
C ILE A 25 0.67 4.71 -6.73
N THR A 26 0.97 5.48 -7.78
CA THR A 26 2.36 5.74 -8.19
C THR A 26 2.88 7.04 -7.58
N VAL A 27 4.07 6.99 -7.00
CA VAL A 27 4.83 8.13 -6.46
C VAL A 27 6.12 8.24 -7.26
N ILE A 28 6.45 9.45 -7.71
CA ILE A 28 7.59 9.72 -8.57
C ILE A 28 8.65 10.48 -7.77
N GLN A 29 9.91 10.05 -7.86
CA GLN A 29 11.05 10.80 -7.37
C GLN A 29 11.68 11.58 -8.52
N ARG A 30 11.83 12.90 -8.38
CA ARG A 30 12.50 13.79 -9.34
C ARG A 30 12.96 15.06 -8.63
N GLY A 31 14.15 15.54 -8.95
CA GLY A 31 14.67 16.80 -8.39
C GLY A 31 14.88 16.73 -6.88
N LEU A 32 15.40 15.61 -6.36
CA LEU A 32 15.57 15.37 -4.92
C LEU A 32 14.27 15.56 -4.11
N ALA A 33 13.14 15.20 -4.70
CA ALA A 33 11.83 15.24 -4.05
C ALA A 33 10.95 14.08 -4.49
N LEU A 34 9.96 13.75 -3.65
CA LEU A 34 8.82 12.93 -4.04
C LEU A 34 7.73 13.88 -4.57
N ASN A 35 7.03 13.51 -5.63
CA ASN A 35 5.99 14.34 -6.26
C ASN A 35 4.76 14.63 -5.37
N THR A 36 4.66 13.96 -4.22
CA THR A 36 3.67 14.24 -3.19
C THR A 36 4.30 14.18 -1.81
N ALA A 37 3.93 15.13 -0.95
CA ALA A 37 4.38 15.15 0.44
C ALA A 37 3.59 14.20 1.35
N SER A 38 2.38 13.79 0.94
CA SER A 38 1.53 12.90 1.73
C SER A 38 0.53 12.11 0.89
N VAL A 39 0.23 10.88 1.30
CA VAL A 39 -0.83 10.05 0.69
C VAL A 39 -1.70 9.41 1.77
N SER A 40 -3.00 9.33 1.52
CA SER A 40 -3.94 8.52 2.31
C SER A 40 -4.27 7.23 1.56
N LEU A 41 -4.21 6.11 2.26
CA LEU A 41 -4.44 4.76 1.76
C LEU A 41 -5.48 4.05 2.61
N THR A 42 -6.08 3.01 2.05
CA THR A 42 -6.80 1.97 2.80
C THR A 42 -5.88 0.78 3.01
N LYS A 43 -6.07 0.03 4.11
CA LYS A 43 -5.36 -1.25 4.29
C LYS A 43 -5.46 -2.14 3.05
N GLY A 44 -4.32 -2.68 2.64
CA GLY A 44 -4.18 -3.52 1.46
C GLY A 44 -3.71 -2.78 0.22
N ASP A 45 -3.81 -1.45 0.19
CA ASP A 45 -3.31 -0.63 -0.90
C ASP A 45 -1.78 -0.70 -1.04
N ARG A 46 -1.29 -0.30 -2.20
CA ARG A 46 0.13 -0.26 -2.53
C ARG A 46 0.57 1.13 -2.94
N LEU A 47 1.82 1.46 -2.61
CA LEU A 47 2.56 2.51 -3.31
C LEU A 47 3.61 1.88 -4.21
N SER A 48 3.69 2.39 -5.44
CA SER A 48 4.77 2.11 -6.38
C SER A 48 5.61 3.38 -6.53
N PHE A 49 6.86 3.31 -6.12
CA PHE A 49 7.82 4.40 -6.22
C PHE A 49 8.62 4.23 -7.51
N THR A 50 8.66 5.25 -8.35
CA THR A 50 9.50 5.31 -9.56
C THR A 50 10.57 6.35 -9.36
N ASN A 51 11.82 6.03 -9.69
CA ASN A 51 12.89 7.02 -9.77
C ASN A 51 12.94 7.61 -11.18
N ASP A 52 12.52 8.86 -11.32
CA ASP A 52 12.52 9.66 -12.55
C ASP A 52 13.46 10.87 -12.39
N ASP A 53 14.50 10.67 -11.58
CA ASP A 53 15.64 11.55 -11.37
C ASP A 53 16.86 10.95 -12.09
N ASP A 54 17.93 11.72 -12.22
CA ASP A 54 19.21 11.26 -12.77
C ASP A 54 20.17 10.70 -11.70
N VAL A 55 19.84 10.87 -10.42
CA VAL A 55 20.59 10.35 -9.27
C VAL A 55 19.95 9.08 -8.68
N ILE A 56 20.74 8.32 -7.93
CA ILE A 56 20.26 7.14 -7.18
C ILE A 56 19.49 7.60 -5.95
N HIS A 57 18.35 6.97 -5.67
CA HIS A 57 17.58 7.17 -4.45
C HIS A 57 17.48 5.89 -3.62
N ASN A 58 16.72 5.95 -2.53
CA ASN A 58 16.38 4.85 -1.65
C ASN A 58 14.94 5.05 -1.17
N ILE A 59 14.21 3.96 -0.96
CA ILE A 59 12.91 3.98 -0.30
C ILE A 59 13.01 3.19 1.00
N HIS A 60 13.01 3.90 2.12
CA HIS A 60 12.92 3.34 3.46
C HIS A 60 11.61 3.77 4.10
N ILE A 61 10.83 2.81 4.59
CA ILE A 61 9.50 3.00 5.15
C ILE A 61 9.58 2.72 6.65
N PHE A 62 9.14 3.69 7.46
CA PHE A 62 9.01 3.59 8.90
C PHE A 62 7.54 3.55 9.25
N GLY A 63 7.10 2.47 9.90
CA GLY A 63 5.73 2.19 10.27
C GLY A 63 5.33 2.79 11.61
N PRO A 64 4.08 2.50 12.04
CA PRO A 64 3.54 3.02 13.30
C PRO A 64 4.17 2.38 14.56
N GLY A 65 4.81 1.22 14.45
CA GLY A 65 5.60 0.61 15.53
C GLY A 65 7.08 1.01 15.49
N THR A 66 7.76 0.96 16.63
CA THR A 66 9.19 1.33 16.79
C THR A 66 10.13 0.50 15.92
N ASP A 67 9.78 -0.77 15.71
CA ASP A 67 10.60 -1.75 14.97
C ASP A 67 10.03 -2.04 13.57
N GLU A 68 8.98 -1.33 13.16
CA GLU A 68 8.31 -1.58 11.87
C GLU A 68 8.98 -0.79 10.75
N ASN A 69 10.22 -1.16 10.43
CA ASN A 69 10.99 -0.50 9.39
C ASN A 69 11.23 -1.44 8.20
N MET A 70 11.12 -0.91 6.99
CA MET A 70 11.31 -1.66 5.75
C MET A 70 12.17 -0.85 4.78
N ASP A 71 13.37 -1.35 4.51
CA ASP A 71 14.24 -0.81 3.48
C ASP A 71 14.01 -1.54 2.15
N LEU A 72 13.44 -0.87 1.16
CA LEU A 72 13.26 -1.43 -0.19
C LEU A 72 14.55 -1.35 -1.03
N GLY A 73 15.61 -0.76 -0.47
CA GLY A 73 16.93 -0.67 -1.06
C GLY A 73 17.14 0.52 -1.99
N LEU A 74 18.30 0.53 -2.64
CA LEU A 74 18.67 1.57 -3.60
C LEU A 74 17.85 1.46 -4.89
N GLN A 75 17.56 2.63 -5.46
CA GLN A 75 16.76 2.82 -6.63
C GLN A 75 17.52 3.64 -7.66
N LYS A 76 18.06 2.96 -8.69
CA LYS A 76 18.67 3.62 -9.85
C LYS A 76 17.61 4.37 -10.68
N PRO A 77 18.00 5.38 -11.49
CA PRO A 77 17.10 6.00 -12.47
C PRO A 77 16.30 4.95 -13.26
N GLY A 78 15.00 5.20 -13.44
CA GLY A 78 14.04 4.32 -14.12
C GLY A 78 13.58 3.09 -13.32
N LYS A 79 14.20 2.76 -12.18
CA LYS A 79 13.78 1.60 -11.39
C LYS A 79 12.45 1.87 -10.69
N LEU A 80 11.64 0.82 -10.54
CA LEU A 80 10.39 0.82 -9.77
C LEU A 80 10.54 -0.07 -8.52
N LEU A 81 10.02 0.40 -7.39
CA LEU A 81 9.90 -0.34 -6.13
C LEU A 81 8.45 -0.27 -5.67
N SER A 82 7.90 -1.33 -5.08
CA SER A 82 6.49 -1.34 -4.66
C SER A 82 6.34 -1.97 -3.27
N TYR A 83 5.48 -1.38 -2.44
CA TYR A 83 5.20 -1.83 -1.09
C TYR A 83 3.71 -1.82 -0.79
N LYS A 84 3.24 -2.86 -0.07
CA LYS A 84 1.84 -3.03 0.34
C LYS A 84 1.68 -2.59 1.79
N PHE A 85 0.65 -1.80 2.05
CA PHE A 85 0.36 -1.25 3.36
C PHE A 85 -0.80 -2.01 4.00
N ASP A 86 -0.48 -3.07 4.76
CA ASP A 86 -1.49 -3.97 5.35
C ASP A 86 -1.94 -3.58 6.76
N LYS A 87 -1.27 -2.62 7.40
CA LYS A 87 -1.57 -2.17 8.75
C LYS A 87 -1.99 -0.70 8.74
N ALA A 88 -3.06 -0.39 9.49
CA ALA A 88 -3.53 0.98 9.66
C ALA A 88 -2.54 1.76 10.54
N GLY A 89 -2.39 3.05 10.28
CA GLY A 89 -1.53 3.93 11.06
C GLY A 89 -0.79 4.97 10.24
N ALA A 90 0.09 5.69 10.92
CA ALA A 90 0.97 6.67 10.31
C ALA A 90 2.30 6.03 9.94
N TYR A 91 2.75 6.31 8.72
CA TYR A 91 4.00 5.87 8.15
C TYR A 91 4.80 7.07 7.66
N ARG A 92 6.13 6.91 7.64
CA ARG A 92 7.06 7.88 7.04
C ARG A 92 7.88 7.16 5.98
N VAL A 93 7.95 7.73 4.80
CA VAL A 93 8.87 7.26 3.75
C VAL A 93 10.02 8.25 3.66
N ARG A 94 11.25 7.75 3.58
CA ARG A 94 12.48 8.57 3.48
C ARG A 94 13.48 7.93 2.53
N CYS A 95 14.35 8.75 1.97
CA CYS A 95 15.59 8.30 1.35
C CYS A 95 16.73 8.41 2.36
N ASN A 96 17.43 7.32 2.66
CA ASN A 96 18.52 7.33 3.62
C ASN A 96 19.77 8.10 3.14
N ILE A 97 20.00 8.12 1.82
CA ILE A 97 21.15 8.82 1.22
C ILE A 97 20.85 10.29 0.88
N HIS A 98 19.57 10.67 0.82
CA HIS A 98 19.12 12.05 0.61
C HIS A 98 18.10 12.42 1.70
N PRO A 99 18.54 12.83 2.91
CA PRO A 99 17.66 13.00 4.06
C PRO A 99 16.54 14.04 3.91
N SER A 100 16.63 14.94 2.91
CA SER A 100 15.58 15.89 2.55
C SER A 100 14.38 15.24 1.84
N VAL A 101 14.59 14.12 1.16
CA VAL A 101 13.54 13.38 0.43
C VAL A 101 12.72 12.58 1.43
N LYS A 102 11.47 13.01 1.63
CA LYS A 102 10.55 12.40 2.60
C LYS A 102 9.10 12.64 2.23
N MET A 103 8.22 11.72 2.64
CA MET A 103 6.77 11.89 2.59
C MET A 103 6.09 11.18 3.77
N ALA A 104 4.86 11.58 4.07
CA ALA A 104 4.00 10.89 5.02
C ALA A 104 3.03 9.96 4.30
N VAL A 105 2.67 8.85 4.94
CA VAL A 105 1.59 7.97 4.47
C VAL A 105 0.65 7.70 5.63
N THR A 106 -0.65 7.86 5.42
CA THR A 106 -1.69 7.53 6.40
C THR A 106 -2.51 6.38 5.87
N VAL A 107 -2.59 5.28 6.61
CA VAL A 107 -3.37 4.10 6.25
C VAL A 107 -4.57 4.02 7.18
N LYS A 108 -5.78 3.97 6.62
CA LYS A 108 -7.05 3.83 7.33
C LYS A 108 -7.56 2.39 7.27
#